data_AF-A0A923QML4-F1
#
_entry.id   AF-A0A923QML4-F1
#
_cell.length_a   1.000
_cell.length_b   1.000
_cell.length_c   1.000
_cell.angle_alpha   90.00
_cell.angle_beta   90.00
_cell.angle_gamma   90.00
#
_symmetry.space_group_name_H-M   'P 1'
#
loop_
_entity.id
_entity.type
_entity.pdbx_description
1 polymer ?
#
loop_
_entity_poly.entity_id
_entity_poly.type
_entity_poly.pdbx_seq_one_letter_code
_entity_poly.pdbx_strand_id
1 'polypeptide(L)'
;MISVTNFKLAVEIIKADIPLIGSAVIVAHEQHLVNKLRDKAGVVLGAMYPNLERTGQADATIDTNVTWFFILEKMITGATDAQEEAQYQKLQTIALAVLSIVNEESGACSIFFKRQEPTCSMVPEFNEFGGFNGWSFSISF
;
A
#
# COMPACT_ATOMS: atom_id res chain seq x y z
N MET A 1 14.07 10.24 4.80
CA MET A 1 12.68 10.09 5.25
C MET A 1 11.78 11.12 4.58
N ILE A 2 10.66 10.68 4.00
CA ILE A 2 9.60 11.53 3.45
C ILE A 2 8.78 12.16 4.60
N SER A 3 8.33 13.40 4.45
CA SER A 3 7.48 14.03 5.46
C SER A 3 6.07 13.39 5.49
N VAL A 4 5.42 13.40 6.65
CA VAL A 4 4.03 12.91 6.81
C VAL A 4 3.08 13.59 5.83
N THR A 5 3.28 14.88 5.56
CA THR A 5 2.46 15.67 4.63
C THR A 5 2.67 15.23 3.19
N ASN A 6 3.92 15.03 2.76
CA ASN A 6 4.23 14.57 1.40
C ASN A 6 3.75 13.13 1.20
N PHE A 7 3.87 12.27 2.21
CA PHE A 7 3.37 10.91 2.13
C PHE A 7 1.84 10.87 1.98
N LYS A 8 1.12 11.72 2.72
CA LYS A 8 -0.33 11.85 2.55
C LYS A 8 -0.69 12.33 1.14
N LEU A 9 0.02 13.32 0.62
CA LEU A 9 -0.20 13.82 -0.74
C LEU A 9 0.04 12.73 -1.79
N ALA A 10 1.13 11.97 -1.64
CA ALA A 10 1.46 10.82 -2.47
C ALA A 10 0.32 9.79 -2.52
N VAL A 11 -0.24 9.41 -1.36
CA VAL A 11 -1.36 8.46 -1.27
C VAL A 11 -2.62 9.00 -1.96
N GLU A 12 -2.93 10.30 -1.81
CA GLU A 12 -4.09 10.90 -2.48
C GLU A 12 -3.92 10.95 -4.01
N ILE A 13 -2.71 11.17 -4.51
CA ILE A 13 -2.40 11.12 -5.95
C ILE A 13 -2.60 9.71 -6.50
N ILE A 14 -2.03 8.69 -5.84
CA ILE A 14 -2.23 7.29 -6.24
C ILE A 14 -3.73 6.94 -6.32
N LYS A 15 -4.50 7.37 -5.32
CA LYS A 15 -5.96 7.17 -5.31
C LYS A 15 -6.63 7.88 -6.49
N ALA A 16 -6.24 9.13 -6.78
CA ALA A 16 -6.83 9.91 -7.87
C ALA A 16 -6.57 9.28 -9.26
N ASP A 17 -5.39 8.69 -9.45
CA ASP A 17 -4.97 8.06 -10.70
C ASP A 17 -5.59 6.69 -10.95
N ILE A 18 -6.12 6.04 -9.90
CA ILE A 18 -6.79 4.74 -10.00
C ILE A 18 -8.27 4.87 -9.58
N PRO A 19 -9.19 5.10 -10.54
CA PRO A 19 -10.61 5.36 -10.24
C PRO A 19 -11.35 4.23 -9.52
N LEU A 20 -10.81 3.00 -9.59
CA LEU A 20 -11.38 1.84 -8.90
C LEU A 20 -11.20 1.91 -7.38
N ILE A 21 -10.28 2.73 -6.87
CA ILE A 21 -10.04 2.92 -5.44
C ILE A 21 -11.06 3.92 -4.90
N GLY A 22 -12.03 3.43 -4.13
CA GLY A 22 -13.10 4.26 -3.56
C GLY A 22 -12.64 5.11 -2.37
N SER A 23 -11.67 4.62 -1.59
CA SER A 23 -11.14 5.37 -0.44
C SER A 23 -9.69 5.03 -0.15
N ALA A 24 -8.98 5.99 0.45
CA ALA A 24 -7.63 5.80 0.95
C ALA A 24 -7.61 5.98 2.48
N VAL A 25 -6.81 5.17 3.16
CA VAL A 25 -6.70 5.14 4.62
C VAL A 25 -5.23 5.07 4.99
N ILE A 26 -4.76 6.08 5.74
CA ILE A 26 -3.39 6.11 6.25
C ILE A 26 -3.38 5.77 7.74
N VAL A 27 -2.45 4.92 8.14
CA VAL A 27 -2.28 4.42 9.50
C VAL A 27 -0.81 4.33 9.91
N ALA A 28 -0.56 4.27 11.23
CA ALA A 28 0.79 4.01 11.76
C ALA A 28 1.08 2.50 11.85
N HIS A 29 0.06 1.68 12.07
CA HIS A 29 0.16 0.23 12.25
C HIS A 29 -1.07 -0.47 11.65
N GLU A 30 -0.90 -1.73 11.25
CA GLU A 30 -1.94 -2.57 10.63
C GLU A 30 -3.20 -2.71 11.51
N GLN A 31 -3.03 -2.81 12.83
CA GLN A 31 -4.16 -2.89 13.78
C GLN A 31 -5.08 -1.66 13.70
N HIS A 32 -4.54 -0.48 13.35
CA HIS A 32 -5.36 0.71 13.15
C HIS A 32 -6.12 0.65 11.81
N LEU A 33 -5.64 -0.13 10.84
CA LEU A 33 -6.26 -0.27 9.53
C LEU A 33 -7.58 -1.02 9.67
N VAL A 34 -7.61 -2.14 10.40
CA VAL A 34 -8.81 -2.96 10.65
C VAL A 34 -9.98 -2.11 11.14
N ASN A 35 -9.74 -1.25 12.14
CA ASN A 35 -10.78 -0.39 12.71
C ASN A 35 -11.32 0.63 11.71
N LYS A 36 -10.47 1.17 10.83
CA LYS A 36 -10.86 2.16 9.83
C LYS A 36 -11.54 1.57 8.60
N LEU A 37 -11.33 0.27 8.35
CA LEU A 37 -11.94 -0.46 7.22
C LEU A 37 -13.40 -0.85 7.48
N ARG A 38 -13.81 -0.97 8.75
CA ARG A 38 -15.14 -1.46 9.14
C ARG A 38 -16.31 -0.75 8.45
N ASP A 39 -16.18 0.56 8.25
CA ASP A 39 -17.23 1.41 7.67
C ASP A 39 -16.99 1.72 6.18
N LYS A 40 -16.03 1.05 5.54
CA LYS A 40 -15.67 1.29 4.13
C LYS A 40 -16.29 0.23 3.22
N ALA A 41 -16.71 0.69 2.05
CA ALA A 41 -17.24 -0.14 0.96
C ALA A 41 -16.38 0.03 -0.29
N GLY A 42 -16.39 -1.00 -1.14
CA GLY A 42 -15.56 -1.06 -2.35
C GLY A 42 -14.08 -1.28 -2.05
N VAL A 43 -13.23 -0.97 -3.03
CA VAL A 43 -11.78 -1.11 -2.91
C VAL A 43 -11.20 0.04 -2.09
N VAL A 44 -10.37 -0.32 -1.11
CA VAL A 44 -9.68 0.59 -0.20
C VAL A 44 -8.18 0.48 -0.40
N LEU A 45 -7.52 1.63 -0.53
CA LEU A 45 -6.07 1.77 -0.45
C LEU A 45 -5.67 2.05 1.00
N GLY A 46 -5.13 1.05 1.68
CA GLY A 46 -4.42 1.22 2.95
C GLY A 46 -2.97 1.62 2.71
N ALA A 47 -2.45 2.54 3.51
CA ALA A 47 -1.03 2.88 3.50
C ALA A 47 -0.54 3.06 4.95
N MET A 48 0.61 2.47 5.26
CA MET A 48 1.31 2.70 6.52
C MET A 48 2.31 3.84 6.38
N TYR A 49 2.45 4.68 7.40
CA TYR A 49 3.54 5.63 7.41
C TYR A 49 4.89 4.90 7.28
N PRO A 50 5.83 5.47 6.52
CA PRO A 50 7.11 4.83 6.31
C PRO A 50 7.91 4.77 7.60
N ASN A 51 8.45 3.60 7.88
CA ASN A 51 9.39 3.38 8.96
C ASN A 51 10.81 3.67 8.44
N LEU A 52 11.63 4.34 9.26
CA LEU A 52 13.05 4.52 8.98
C LEU A 52 13.85 3.55 9.81
N GLU A 53 14.60 2.70 9.13
CA GLU A 53 15.64 1.88 9.72
C GLU A 53 17.00 2.45 9.29
N ARG A 54 17.78 2.89 10.27
CA ARG A 54 19.17 3.29 10.06
C ARG A 54 20.07 2.14 10.48
N THR A 55 20.82 1.60 9.53
CA THR A 55 21.79 0.53 9.76
C THR A 55 23.17 1.01 9.36
N GLY A 56 24.23 0.52 10.01
CA GLY A 56 25.59 0.88 9.65
C GLY A 56 26.52 1.19 10.81
N GLN A 57 27.75 1.60 10.48
CA GLN A 57 28.77 2.05 11.43
C GLN A 57 29.01 3.56 11.29
N ALA A 58 29.77 4.17 12.21
CA ALA A 58 29.97 5.62 12.30
C ALA A 58 30.35 6.29 10.95
N ASP A 59 31.00 5.56 10.05
CA ASP A 59 31.52 6.07 8.77
C ASP A 59 30.70 5.59 7.55
N ALA A 60 29.70 4.73 7.75
CA ALA A 60 28.87 4.18 6.69
C ALA A 60 27.47 3.85 7.24
N THR A 61 26.60 4.86 7.28
CA THR A 61 25.17 4.71 7.61
C THR A 61 24.34 4.57 6.35
N ILE A 62 23.46 3.57 6.33
CA ILE A 62 22.45 3.35 5.31
C ILE A 62 21.09 3.60 5.95
N ASP A 63 20.35 4.55 5.39
CA ASP A 63 18.97 4.85 5.76
C ASP A 63 18.04 4.13 4.80
N THR A 64 17.29 3.15 5.31
CA THR A 64 16.25 2.45 4.55
C THR A 64 14.89 2.89 5.08
N ASN A 65 14.06 3.47 4.21
CA ASN A 65 12.67 3.73 4.55
C ASN A 65 11.81 2.63 3.96
N VAL A 66 10.91 2.03 4.75
CA VAL A 66 9.98 1.00 4.27
C VAL A 66 8.56 1.46 4.53
N THR A 67 7.73 1.43 3.50
CA THR A 67 6.28 1.67 3.61
C THR A 67 5.52 0.42 3.18
N TRP A 68 4.35 0.22 3.76
CA TRP A 68 3.41 -0.84 3.38
C TRP A 68 2.16 -0.25 2.76
N PHE A 69 1.68 -0.88 1.70
CA PHE A 69 0.43 -0.59 1.05
C PHE A 69 -0.47 -1.83 1.08
N PHE A 70 -1.77 -1.59 1.11
CA PHE A 70 -2.78 -2.63 1.17
C PHE A 70 -3.90 -2.29 0.18
N ILE A 71 -4.23 -3.21 -0.72
CA ILE A 71 -5.40 -3.10 -1.59
C ILE A 71 -6.43 -4.09 -1.09
N LEU A 72 -7.49 -3.58 -0.47
CA LEU A 72 -8.44 -4.38 0.29
C LEU A 72 -9.85 -4.16 -0.22
N GLU A 73 -10.64 -5.22 -0.30
CA GLU A 73 -12.08 -5.16 -0.55
C GLU A 73 -12.82 -6.18 0.31
N LYS A 74 -14.01 -5.81 0.79
CA LYS A 74 -14.82 -6.69 1.63
C LYS A 74 -15.24 -7.93 0.83
N MET A 75 -15.07 -9.10 1.43
CA MET A 75 -15.52 -10.36 0.85
C MET A 75 -17.05 -10.43 0.89
N ILE A 76 -17.65 -10.99 -0.16
CA ILE A 76 -19.08 -11.31 -0.20
C ILE A 76 -19.29 -12.62 0.57
N THR A 77 -20.15 -12.60 1.59
CA THR A 77 -20.49 -13.82 2.33
C THR A 77 -21.17 -14.84 1.42
N GLY A 78 -20.64 -16.06 1.37
CA GLY A 78 -21.15 -17.12 0.49
C GLY A 78 -20.70 -17.01 -0.96
N ALA A 79 -19.59 -16.29 -1.23
CA ALA A 79 -18.94 -16.30 -2.52
C ALA A 79 -18.49 -17.72 -2.92
N THR A 80 -18.53 -18.01 -4.22
CA THR A 80 -17.91 -19.21 -4.78
C THR A 80 -16.42 -18.99 -4.98
N ASP A 81 -15.64 -20.06 -5.06
CA ASP A 81 -14.19 -20.02 -5.33
C ASP A 81 -13.87 -19.16 -6.56
N ALA A 82 -14.68 -19.26 -7.62
CA ALA A 82 -14.50 -18.47 -8.84
C ALA A 82 -14.74 -16.96 -8.63
N GLN A 83 -15.64 -16.58 -7.72
CA GLN A 83 -15.88 -15.17 -7.37
C GLN A 83 -14.74 -14.63 -6.50
N GLU A 84 -14.21 -15.44 -5.59
CA GLU A 84 -13.05 -15.08 -4.78
C GLU A 84 -11.79 -14.90 -5.66
N GLU A 85 -11.54 -15.83 -6.60
CA GLU A 85 -10.43 -15.74 -7.55
C GLU A 85 -10.54 -14.46 -8.41
N ALA A 86 -11.73 -14.19 -8.96
CA ALA A 86 -11.97 -12.97 -9.73
C ALA A 86 -11.75 -11.70 -8.90
N GLN A 87 -12.12 -11.73 -7.61
CA GLN A 87 -11.85 -10.63 -6.68
C GLN A 87 -10.34 -10.45 -6.48
N TYR A 88 -9.60 -11.52 -6.18
CA TYR A 88 -8.15 -11.46 -6.02
C TYR A 88 -7.44 -10.95 -7.28
N GLN A 89 -7.86 -11.39 -8.47
CA GLN A 89 -7.29 -10.94 -9.74
C GLN A 89 -7.54 -9.45 -9.97
N LYS A 90 -8.75 -8.96 -9.66
CA LYS A 90 -9.09 -7.53 -9.71
C LYS A 90 -8.19 -6.71 -8.77
N LEU A 91 -8.06 -7.15 -7.53
CA LEU A 91 -7.25 -6.45 -6.52
C LEU A 91 -5.76 -6.50 -6.85
N GLN A 92 -5.28 -7.61 -7.41
CA GLN A 92 -3.89 -7.75 -7.89
C GLN A 92 -3.59 -6.74 -8.99
N THR A 93 -4.51 -6.60 -9.96
CA THR A 93 -4.38 -5.62 -11.06
C THR A 93 -4.26 -4.20 -10.51
N ILE A 94 -5.06 -3.86 -9.50
CA ILE A 94 -5.01 -2.55 -8.82
C ILE A 94 -3.69 -2.38 -8.06
N ALA A 95 -3.22 -3.40 -7.34
CA ALA A 95 -1.96 -3.35 -6.60
C ALA A 95 -0.75 -3.14 -7.54
N LEU A 96 -0.75 -3.81 -8.70
CA LEU A 96 0.27 -3.62 -9.73
C LEU A 96 0.21 -2.20 -10.34
N ALA A 97 -0.97 -1.63 -10.53
CA ALA A 97 -1.12 -0.25 -10.98
C ALA A 97 -0.57 0.75 -9.96
N VAL A 98 -0.84 0.55 -8.66
CA VAL A 98 -0.24 1.38 -7.60
C VAL A 98 1.29 1.28 -7.64
N LEU A 99 1.82 0.07 -7.77
CA LEU A 99 3.26 -0.14 -7.86
C LEU A 99 3.87 0.58 -9.09
N SER A 100 3.18 0.57 -10.24
CA SER A 100 3.61 1.31 -11.44
C SER A 100 3.71 2.81 -11.17
N ILE A 101 2.67 3.42 -10.59
CA ILE A 101 2.65 4.86 -10.26
C ILE A 101 3.80 5.20 -9.31
N VAL A 102 3.98 4.39 -8.27
CA VAL A 102 5.06 4.60 -7.29
C VAL A 102 6.45 4.49 -7.95
N ASN A 103 6.60 3.63 -8.95
CA ASN A 103 7.86 3.46 -9.69
C ASN A 103 8.10 4.59 -10.71
N GLU A 104 7.09 5.00 -11.46
CA GLU A 104 7.18 6.06 -12.47
C GLU A 104 7.52 7.42 -11.83
N GLU A 105 6.98 7.65 -10.64
CA GLU A 105 7.29 8.81 -9.83
C GLU A 105 8.63 8.65 -9.07
N SER A 106 9.53 7.72 -9.37
CA SER A 106 10.84 7.68 -8.69
C SER A 106 11.89 8.53 -9.44
N GLY A 107 12.06 9.81 -9.03
CA GLY A 107 12.96 10.75 -9.68
C GLY A 107 13.47 11.88 -8.76
N ALA A 108 14.51 12.62 -9.18
CA ALA A 108 15.20 13.61 -8.34
C ALA A 108 14.31 14.79 -7.87
N CYS A 109 13.24 15.09 -8.59
CA CYS A 109 12.22 16.10 -8.26
C CYS A 109 10.89 15.48 -7.79
N SER A 110 10.87 14.18 -7.57
CA SER A 110 9.64 13.52 -7.18
C SER A 110 9.24 13.84 -5.75
N ILE A 111 7.93 14.02 -5.57
CA ILE A 111 7.29 14.02 -4.26
C ILE A 111 7.32 12.61 -3.61
N PHE A 112 7.53 11.58 -4.42
CA PHE A 112 7.70 10.19 -4.04
C PHE A 112 9.17 9.83 -3.85
N PHE A 113 9.40 9.02 -2.82
CA PHE A 113 10.51 8.08 -2.60
C PHE A 113 11.77 8.27 -3.47
N LYS A 114 12.81 8.90 -2.92
CA LYS A 114 14.15 8.94 -3.54
C LYS A 114 14.81 7.56 -3.49
N ARG A 115 14.48 6.70 -4.45
CA ARG A 115 14.92 5.30 -4.46
C ARG A 115 16.35 5.14 -4.97
N GLN A 116 17.12 4.24 -4.33
CA GLN A 116 18.36 3.70 -4.89
C GLN A 116 18.11 2.39 -5.66
N GLU A 117 17.27 1.46 -5.16
CA GLU A 117 16.84 0.27 -5.89
C GLU A 117 15.42 -0.22 -5.49
N PRO A 118 14.57 -0.64 -6.43
CA PRO A 118 13.23 -1.17 -6.14
C PRO A 118 13.21 -2.57 -5.52
N THR A 119 13.26 -2.69 -4.20
CA THR A 119 12.76 -3.92 -3.56
C THR A 119 11.25 -3.78 -3.32
N CYS A 120 10.49 -4.70 -3.89
CA CYS A 120 9.04 -4.83 -3.70
C CYS A 120 8.72 -6.27 -3.33
N SER A 121 7.99 -6.48 -2.23
CA SER A 121 7.40 -7.76 -1.88
C SER A 121 5.89 -7.61 -1.92
N MET A 122 5.18 -8.53 -2.56
CA MET A 122 3.72 -8.52 -2.68
C MET A 122 3.18 -9.88 -2.22
N VAL A 123 2.22 -9.86 -1.30
CA VAL A 123 1.67 -11.06 -0.65
C VAL A 123 0.14 -11.00 -0.67
N PRO A 124 -0.55 -12.11 -1.01
CA PRO A 124 -2.00 -12.15 -0.93
C PRO A 124 -2.45 -12.13 0.54
N GLU A 125 -3.47 -11.33 0.82
CA GLU A 125 -4.06 -11.15 2.14
C GLU A 125 -5.41 -11.88 2.20
N PHE A 126 -5.58 -12.77 3.19
CA PHE A 126 -6.82 -13.48 3.43
C PHE A 126 -7.31 -13.25 4.85
N ASN A 127 -8.44 -12.55 4.98
CA ASN A 127 -9.17 -12.39 6.24
C ASN A 127 -8.41 -11.73 7.40
N GLU A 128 -7.20 -11.19 7.19
CA GLU A 128 -6.43 -10.51 8.24
C GLU A 128 -7.09 -9.20 8.70
N PHE A 129 -7.97 -8.62 7.86
CA PHE A 129 -8.63 -7.35 8.12
C PHE A 129 -10.14 -7.48 8.43
N GLY A 130 -10.59 -8.63 8.95
CA GLY A 130 -11.97 -8.82 9.42
C GLY A 130 -12.99 -9.02 8.30
N GLY A 131 -12.72 -9.97 7.39
CA GLY A 131 -13.59 -10.28 6.25
C GLY A 131 -13.28 -9.49 4.98
N PHE A 132 -12.08 -8.93 4.87
CA PHE A 132 -11.55 -8.33 3.64
C PHE A 132 -10.54 -9.28 2.99
N ASN A 133 -10.57 -9.32 1.65
CA ASN A 133 -9.54 -9.94 0.83
C ASN A 133 -8.69 -8.86 0.19
N GLY A 134 -7.45 -9.20 -0.14
CA GLY A 134 -6.61 -8.22 -0.80
C GLY A 134 -5.18 -8.63 -1.05
N TRP A 135 -4.36 -7.61 -1.23
CA TRP A 135 -2.92 -7.72 -1.43
C TRP A 135 -2.21 -6.70 -0.56
N SER A 136 -1.20 -7.15 0.16
CA SER A 136 -0.23 -6.28 0.81
C SER A 136 1.03 -6.20 -0.04
N PHE A 137 1.68 -5.04 -0.04
CA PHE A 137 3.01 -4.93 -0.60
C PHE A 137 3.84 -3.88 0.13
N SER A 138 5.14 -4.14 0.24
CA SER A 138 6.10 -3.22 0.83
C SER A 138 7.00 -2.60 -0.23
N ILE A 139 7.38 -1.35 0.01
CA ILE A 139 8.26 -0.58 -0.87
C ILE A 139 9.35 0.02 0.00
N SER A 140 10.60 -0.35 -0.30
CA SER A 140 11.80 0.22 0.31
C SER A 140 12.37 1.35 -0.55
N PHE A 141 12.80 2.44 0.08
CA PHE A 141 13.35 3.64 -0.56
C PHE A 141 14.28 4.47 0.34
#